data_AF-A0A1S2VEQ6-F1
#
_entry.id   AF-A0A1S2VEQ6-F1
#
_cell.length_a   1.000
_cell.length_b   1.000
_cell.length_c   1.000
_cell.angle_alpha   90.00
_cell.angle_beta   90.00
_cell.angle_gamma   90.00
#
_symmetry.space_group_name_H-M   'P 1'
#
loop_
_entity.id
_entity.type
_entity.pdbx_description
1 polymer ?
#
loop_
_entity_poly.entity_id
_entity_poly.type
_entity_poly.pdbx_seq_one_letter_code
_entity_poly.pdbx_strand_id
1 'polypeptide(L)'
;MKYILVAAALLAGWFTANAQTGRDDLLSVSSQNPHYFTYKGKPTLIIGSGEHYGAVINADFDYKTYLRTLSQDGLNVTRLFPGAYFEVPGAFGIEKNTLAPKPEKLMLPWARSDQPGYVLGGMNGADRKFDLSKWNDAYFERLTDFMREAEKHNVIVEITLFSSYYGAGWAHAPFNRQNNINGTESIEAFNANTPFNGNILTFQEQYVRKLVRELNRFPNLYFEIQNEPWADQKDTVLVLNEYFPKNEVKDNAWKATLEIVAERSNDWQRRVAGWVKDEESALPNQHIISQNISNFHYPIADPDPNVSLFTFHYAFPQAVMENYHLGKPVGFNETGFAGSRNDTYRRQAWRFMLAGGALFNHLDYSFSVGAETGTDTTYKAPGGGSVALRKQLGLLKQYMEQLDLVRLRPTPACVVASPGAQAWGMHNGRSQWVIYTEPLAVRKSELVLELPRGSYRADWTDVETGELVKSETFSVAGRQKKLQNDVMRDLVIKIIRQ
;
A
#
# COMPACT_ATOMS: atom_id res chain seq x y z
N MET A 1 -54.12 41.94 -43.94
CA MET A 1 -54.29 40.51 -43.61
C MET A 1 -53.26 39.71 -44.40
N LYS A 2 -52.09 39.44 -43.81
CA LYS A 2 -51.06 38.47 -44.24
C LYS A 2 -50.08 38.33 -43.06
N TYR A 3 -50.01 37.14 -42.49
CA TYR A 3 -49.23 36.81 -41.30
C TYR A 3 -47.73 36.73 -41.66
N ILE A 4 -46.88 37.31 -40.82
CA ILE A 4 -45.42 37.16 -40.85
C ILE A 4 -45.05 36.17 -39.73
N LEU A 5 -44.39 35.08 -40.11
CA LEU A 5 -43.72 34.14 -39.22
C LEU A 5 -42.39 34.76 -38.73
N VAL A 6 -42.17 34.76 -37.42
CA VAL A 6 -40.84 34.96 -36.82
C VAL A 6 -40.48 33.68 -36.07
N ALA A 7 -39.42 33.01 -36.51
CA ALA A 7 -38.83 31.87 -35.84
C ALA A 7 -37.85 32.37 -34.77
N ALA A 8 -38.03 31.94 -33.52
CA ALA A 8 -37.08 32.18 -32.44
C ALA A 8 -36.18 30.93 -32.28
N ALA A 9 -34.87 31.12 -32.47
CA ALA A 9 -33.86 30.11 -32.21
C ALA A 9 -33.56 30.03 -30.72
N LEU A 10 -33.70 28.84 -30.12
CA LEU A 10 -33.26 28.53 -28.76
C LEU A 10 -31.82 27.97 -28.81
N LEU A 11 -30.86 28.78 -28.38
CA LEU A 11 -29.50 28.33 -28.05
C LEU A 11 -29.52 27.71 -26.65
N ALA A 12 -29.40 26.38 -26.57
CA ALA A 12 -29.16 25.67 -25.32
C ALA A 12 -27.65 25.67 -25.02
N GLY A 13 -27.23 26.53 -24.10
CA GLY A 13 -25.86 26.50 -23.55
C GLY A 13 -25.68 25.29 -22.63
N TRP A 14 -24.69 24.46 -22.94
CA TRP A 14 -24.23 23.39 -22.05
C TRP A 14 -23.38 24.01 -20.93
N PHE A 15 -23.92 24.13 -19.72
CA PHE A 15 -23.10 24.34 -18.54
C PHE A 15 -22.61 22.99 -18.04
N THR A 16 -21.34 22.67 -18.27
CA THR A 16 -20.67 21.61 -17.51
C THR A 16 -20.48 22.10 -16.09
N ALA A 17 -21.25 21.56 -15.15
CA ALA A 17 -21.02 21.77 -13.74
C ALA A 17 -19.65 21.17 -13.38
N ASN A 18 -18.66 22.03 -13.11
CA ASN A 18 -17.47 21.62 -12.37
C ASN A 18 -17.93 21.25 -10.96
N ALA A 19 -18.10 19.96 -10.70
CA ALA A 19 -18.21 19.46 -9.34
C ALA A 19 -16.86 19.73 -8.66
N GLN A 20 -16.79 20.80 -7.89
CA GLN A 20 -15.70 21.04 -6.97
C GLN A 20 -15.79 19.92 -5.93
N THR A 21 -14.81 19.01 -5.91
CA THR A 21 -14.70 17.95 -4.90
C THR A 21 -14.81 18.59 -3.52
N GLY A 22 -15.76 18.11 -2.71
CA GLY A 22 -15.88 18.61 -1.35
C GLY A 22 -14.62 18.28 -0.56
N ARG A 23 -14.24 19.12 0.41
CA ARG A 23 -13.12 18.82 1.31
C ARG A 23 -13.27 17.45 2.01
N ASP A 24 -14.51 17.00 2.17
CA ASP A 24 -14.85 15.72 2.77
C ASP A 24 -14.60 14.51 1.84
N ASP A 25 -14.44 14.72 0.52
CA ASP A 25 -14.19 13.64 -0.44
C ASP A 25 -12.73 13.19 -0.44
N LEU A 26 -11.78 14.07 -0.08
CA LEU A 26 -10.34 13.82 -0.10
C LEU A 26 -9.90 12.79 0.96
N LEU A 27 -9.06 11.83 0.56
CA LEU A 27 -8.36 10.95 1.48
C LEU A 27 -7.43 11.77 2.37
N SER A 28 -7.66 11.72 3.68
CA SER A 28 -6.89 12.49 4.66
C SER A 28 -6.69 11.71 5.96
N VAL A 29 -5.69 12.10 6.75
CA VAL A 29 -5.54 11.60 8.13
C VAL A 29 -6.72 12.11 8.96
N SER A 30 -7.37 11.22 9.71
CA SER A 30 -8.57 11.59 10.48
C SER A 30 -8.22 12.53 11.63
N SER A 31 -8.92 13.65 11.71
CA SER A 31 -8.80 14.60 12.83
C SER A 31 -9.33 14.06 14.15
N GLN A 32 -10.22 13.05 14.12
CA GLN A 32 -10.80 12.44 15.32
C GLN A 32 -9.94 11.29 15.86
N ASN A 33 -9.19 10.63 14.98
CA ASN A 33 -8.21 9.63 15.34
C ASN A 33 -7.06 9.64 14.34
N PRO A 34 -5.91 10.24 14.69
CA PRO A 34 -4.85 10.45 13.71
C PRO A 34 -4.08 9.17 13.37
N HIS A 35 -4.48 8.02 13.92
CA HIS A 35 -4.00 6.70 13.50
C HIS A 35 -4.78 6.11 12.32
N TYR A 36 -5.88 6.73 11.88
CA TYR A 36 -6.70 6.25 10.77
C TYR A 36 -6.95 7.35 9.75
N PHE A 37 -7.61 6.97 8.65
CA PHE A 37 -7.95 7.87 7.57
C PHE A 37 -9.44 8.27 7.61
N THR A 38 -9.74 9.37 6.93
CA THR A 38 -11.10 9.74 6.52
C THR A 38 -11.11 9.87 5.00
N TYR A 39 -12.14 9.32 4.36
CA TYR A 39 -12.35 9.40 2.93
C TYR A 39 -13.86 9.45 2.66
N LYS A 40 -14.32 10.37 1.81
CA LYS A 40 -15.76 10.63 1.56
C LYS A 40 -16.57 10.80 2.86
N GLY A 41 -16.00 11.57 3.79
CA GLY A 41 -16.58 11.88 5.10
C GLY A 41 -16.66 10.71 6.09
N LYS A 42 -16.06 9.55 5.77
CA LYS A 42 -16.16 8.33 6.58
C LYS A 42 -14.79 7.89 7.12
N PRO A 43 -14.70 7.49 8.41
CA PRO A 43 -13.54 6.75 8.91
C PRO A 43 -13.27 5.54 8.02
N THR A 44 -12.04 5.40 7.55
CA THR A 44 -11.68 4.41 6.51
C THR A 44 -10.41 3.67 6.89
N LEU A 45 -10.41 2.35 6.69
CA LEU A 45 -9.21 1.51 6.63
C LEU A 45 -8.83 1.24 5.18
N ILE A 46 -7.53 1.13 4.93
CA ILE A 46 -6.99 0.86 3.60
C ILE A 46 -6.55 -0.61 3.56
N ILE A 47 -7.30 -1.47 2.86
CA ILE A 47 -7.04 -2.91 2.82
C ILE A 47 -7.10 -3.41 1.37
N GLY A 48 -6.03 -4.07 0.93
CA GLY A 48 -5.85 -4.48 -0.46
C GLY A 48 -5.09 -5.78 -0.65
N SER A 49 -5.14 -6.25 -1.90
CA SER A 49 -4.51 -7.46 -2.41
C SER A 49 -4.42 -7.30 -3.92
N GLY A 50 -3.41 -6.57 -4.35
CA GLY A 50 -3.32 -6.01 -5.70
C GLY A 50 -2.26 -6.66 -6.57
N GLU A 51 -2.32 -6.38 -7.87
CA GLU A 51 -1.31 -6.77 -8.85
C GLU A 51 0.08 -6.19 -8.53
N HIS A 52 1.13 -6.73 -9.16
CA HIS A 52 2.52 -6.29 -8.98
C HIS A 52 2.80 -4.97 -9.73
N TYR A 53 2.12 -3.89 -9.32
CA TYR A 53 2.40 -2.46 -9.56
C TYR A 53 2.39 -1.92 -10.99
N GLY A 54 2.24 -2.75 -12.01
CA GLY A 54 2.47 -2.41 -13.41
C GLY A 54 1.26 -1.93 -14.20
N ALA A 55 0.09 -1.77 -13.58
CA ALA A 55 -1.18 -1.60 -14.29
C ALA A 55 -1.22 -0.45 -15.33
N VAL A 56 -0.52 0.66 -15.07
CA VAL A 56 -0.45 1.80 -16.02
C VAL A 56 0.67 1.64 -17.04
N ILE A 57 1.87 1.20 -16.62
CA ILE A 57 3.02 1.12 -17.52
C ILE A 57 2.95 -0.07 -18.50
N ASN A 58 2.08 -1.04 -18.23
CA ASN A 58 1.85 -2.20 -19.07
C ASN A 58 0.61 -2.01 -19.93
N ALA A 59 0.80 -1.68 -21.21
CA ALA A 59 -0.31 -1.40 -22.13
C ALA A 59 -1.26 -2.58 -22.35
N ASP A 60 -0.80 -3.82 -22.11
CA ASP A 60 -1.63 -5.02 -22.27
C ASP A 60 -2.51 -5.32 -21.04
N PHE A 61 -2.27 -4.66 -19.90
CA PHE A 61 -3.03 -4.92 -18.67
C PHE A 61 -4.39 -4.20 -18.70
N ASP A 62 -5.49 -4.96 -18.53
CA ASP A 62 -6.84 -4.41 -18.38
C ASP A 62 -7.11 -3.94 -16.94
N TYR A 63 -6.66 -2.73 -16.63
CA TYR A 63 -6.88 -2.13 -15.30
C TYR A 63 -8.37 -1.93 -14.96
N LYS A 64 -9.28 -1.86 -15.94
CA LYS A 64 -10.72 -1.65 -15.66
C LYS A 64 -11.32 -2.90 -15.06
N THR A 65 -11.00 -4.07 -15.63
CA THR A 65 -11.39 -5.35 -15.05
C THR A 65 -10.78 -5.53 -13.67
N TYR A 66 -9.47 -5.26 -13.54
CA TYR A 66 -8.75 -5.36 -12.26
C TYR A 66 -9.37 -4.50 -11.14
N LEU A 67 -9.57 -3.20 -11.38
CA LEU A 67 -10.11 -2.27 -10.37
C LEU A 67 -11.54 -2.63 -9.97
N ARG A 68 -12.35 -3.07 -10.93
CA ARG A 68 -13.69 -3.60 -10.66
C ARG A 68 -13.62 -4.87 -9.81
N THR A 69 -12.69 -5.79 -10.08
CA THR A 69 -12.51 -7.01 -9.30
C THR A 69 -12.11 -6.70 -7.86
N LEU A 70 -11.13 -5.81 -7.63
CA LEU A 70 -10.77 -5.40 -6.26
C LEU A 70 -11.97 -4.89 -5.46
N SER A 71 -12.75 -4.01 -6.08
CA SER A 71 -13.95 -3.41 -5.49
C SER A 71 -15.02 -4.47 -5.18
N GLN A 72 -15.25 -5.43 -6.09
CA GLN A 72 -16.18 -6.55 -5.90
C GLN A 72 -15.75 -7.49 -4.77
N ASP A 73 -14.45 -7.67 -4.57
CA ASP A 73 -13.89 -8.47 -3.47
C ASP A 73 -13.87 -7.71 -2.13
N GLY A 74 -14.38 -6.48 -2.09
CA GLY A 74 -14.48 -5.66 -0.88
C GLY A 74 -13.16 -4.98 -0.48
N LEU A 75 -12.20 -4.90 -1.40
CA LEU A 75 -10.89 -4.27 -1.20
C LEU A 75 -10.88 -2.86 -1.78
N ASN A 76 -10.03 -1.98 -1.25
CA ASN A 76 -10.08 -0.56 -1.59
C ASN A 76 -8.71 0.08 -1.82
N VAL A 77 -7.66 -0.68 -2.08
CA VAL A 77 -6.35 -0.12 -2.45
C VAL A 77 -5.62 -0.93 -3.50
N THR A 78 -4.84 -0.23 -4.31
CA THR A 78 -3.80 -0.78 -5.17
C THR A 78 -2.56 0.10 -5.11
N ARG A 79 -1.37 -0.49 -5.29
CA ARG A 79 -0.12 0.26 -5.49
C ARG A 79 0.20 0.35 -6.98
N LEU A 80 0.79 1.46 -7.39
CA LEU A 80 1.12 1.75 -8.78
C LEU A 80 2.50 2.38 -8.88
N PHE A 81 3.36 1.82 -9.74
CA PHE A 81 4.63 2.42 -10.08
C PHE A 81 4.46 3.26 -11.36
N PRO A 82 4.64 4.60 -11.31
CA PRO A 82 4.37 5.47 -12.44
C PRO A 82 5.52 5.53 -13.46
N GLY A 83 6.48 4.60 -13.43
CA GLY A 83 7.42 4.39 -14.54
C GLY A 83 8.82 4.98 -14.37
N ALA A 84 9.17 5.56 -13.22
CA ALA A 84 10.58 5.81 -12.87
C ALA A 84 11.37 4.51 -12.65
N TYR A 85 10.66 3.44 -12.30
CA TYR A 85 11.17 2.08 -12.19
C TYR A 85 10.17 1.10 -12.84
N PHE A 86 10.71 0.05 -13.45
CA PHE A 86 9.99 -1.11 -13.95
C PHE A 86 10.94 -2.30 -13.97
N GLU A 87 10.41 -3.51 -14.08
CA GLU A 87 11.18 -4.75 -14.06
C GLU A 87 11.37 -5.33 -15.47
N VAL A 88 12.21 -6.37 -15.58
CA VAL A 88 12.35 -7.15 -16.81
C VAL A 88 11.82 -8.57 -16.58
N PRO A 89 11.37 -9.27 -17.65
CA PRO A 89 10.80 -10.61 -17.49
C PRO A 89 11.73 -11.56 -16.72
N GLY A 90 11.18 -12.25 -15.73
CA GLY A 90 11.92 -13.18 -14.86
C GLY A 90 12.55 -12.55 -13.60
N ALA A 91 12.47 -11.22 -13.44
CA ALA A 91 12.88 -10.57 -12.19
C ALA A 91 12.19 -11.21 -10.97
N PHE A 92 12.98 -11.46 -9.92
CA PHE A 92 12.57 -12.11 -8.67
C PHE A 92 11.93 -13.50 -8.82
N GLY A 93 12.07 -14.15 -9.98
CA GLY A 93 11.41 -15.42 -10.26
C GLY A 93 9.88 -15.30 -10.41
N ILE A 94 9.36 -14.11 -10.75
CA ILE A 94 7.95 -13.87 -11.03
C ILE A 94 7.70 -14.12 -12.52
N GLU A 95 6.94 -15.16 -12.85
CA GLU A 95 6.73 -15.55 -14.26
C GLU A 95 5.77 -14.60 -15.01
N LYS A 96 4.69 -14.13 -14.37
CA LYS A 96 3.63 -13.30 -14.99
C LYS A 96 3.59 -11.89 -14.41
N ASN A 97 4.76 -11.25 -14.38
CA ASN A 97 4.99 -9.99 -13.72
C ASN A 97 4.40 -8.80 -14.50
N THR A 98 3.44 -8.10 -13.89
CA THR A 98 2.80 -6.93 -14.48
C THR A 98 3.73 -5.71 -14.56
N LEU A 99 4.69 -5.56 -13.63
CA LEU A 99 5.75 -4.53 -13.65
C LEU A 99 6.85 -4.80 -14.68
N ALA A 100 6.86 -5.97 -15.30
CA ALA A 100 7.78 -6.33 -16.38
C ALA A 100 7.04 -6.46 -17.73
N PRO A 101 6.47 -5.36 -18.25
CA PRO A 101 5.79 -5.41 -19.54
C PRO A 101 6.75 -5.82 -20.65
N LYS A 102 6.19 -6.37 -21.72
CA LYS A 102 6.96 -6.60 -22.95
C LYS A 102 7.51 -5.25 -23.45
N PRO A 103 8.73 -5.19 -24.03
CA PRO A 103 9.34 -3.93 -24.44
C PRO A 103 8.46 -3.04 -25.32
N GLU A 104 7.69 -3.65 -26.24
CA GLU A 104 6.76 -2.96 -27.14
C GLU A 104 5.44 -2.51 -26.49
N LYS A 105 5.20 -2.92 -25.24
CA LYS A 105 4.01 -2.60 -24.43
C LYS A 105 4.33 -1.71 -23.23
N LEU A 106 5.61 -1.41 -23.02
CA LEU A 106 6.08 -0.53 -21.96
C LEU A 106 5.72 0.93 -22.29
N MET A 107 4.87 1.53 -21.45
CA MET A 107 4.50 2.94 -21.50
C MET A 107 5.10 3.68 -20.32
N LEU A 108 6.01 4.62 -20.58
CA LEU A 108 6.64 5.45 -19.55
C LEU A 108 6.23 6.93 -19.69
N PRO A 109 6.42 7.74 -18.61
CA PRO A 109 6.05 9.16 -18.60
C PRO A 109 6.72 10.04 -19.65
N TRP A 110 7.90 9.64 -20.12
CA TRP A 110 8.70 10.42 -21.07
C TRP A 110 8.49 9.95 -22.50
N ALA A 111 8.46 10.91 -23.42
CA ALA A 111 8.38 10.62 -24.84
C ALA A 111 9.66 9.94 -25.34
N ARG A 112 9.51 9.13 -26.40
CA ARG A 112 10.64 8.60 -27.16
C ARG A 112 11.19 9.70 -28.07
N SER A 113 12.51 9.74 -28.21
CA SER A 113 13.21 10.62 -29.15
C SER A 113 13.37 9.95 -30.53
N ASP A 114 13.97 10.65 -31.49
CA ASP A 114 14.37 10.05 -32.77
C ASP A 114 15.73 9.34 -32.70
N GLN A 115 16.43 9.33 -31.56
CA GLN A 115 17.75 8.68 -31.45
C GLN A 115 17.60 7.21 -31.04
N PRO A 116 18.17 6.25 -31.80
CA PRO A 116 18.18 4.84 -31.42
C PRO A 116 19.14 4.58 -30.24
N GLY A 117 19.05 3.38 -29.67
CA GLY A 117 19.97 2.87 -28.65
C GLY A 117 19.40 2.75 -27.24
N TYR A 118 18.08 2.62 -27.09
CA TYR A 118 17.51 2.16 -25.81
C TYR A 118 17.83 0.68 -25.58
N VAL A 119 18.31 0.36 -24.37
CA VAL A 119 18.93 -0.94 -24.07
C VAL A 119 18.02 -2.16 -24.26
N LEU A 120 16.72 -2.03 -24.03
CA LEU A 120 15.81 -3.17 -24.16
C LEU A 120 15.44 -3.49 -25.61
N GLY A 121 15.68 -2.54 -26.54
CA GLY A 121 15.32 -2.68 -27.96
C GLY A 121 13.81 -2.90 -28.20
N GLY A 122 13.36 -2.70 -29.44
CA GLY A 122 12.02 -3.17 -29.87
C GLY A 122 11.46 -2.48 -31.10
N MET A 123 10.55 -3.17 -31.79
CA MET A 123 9.78 -2.62 -32.92
C MET A 123 8.81 -1.52 -32.45
N ASN A 124 8.42 -0.61 -33.34
CA ASN A 124 7.55 0.56 -33.06
C ASN A 124 8.17 1.65 -32.16
N GLY A 125 9.47 1.88 -32.24
CA GLY A 125 10.15 2.99 -31.53
C GLY A 125 10.61 2.63 -30.10
N ALA A 126 10.46 1.38 -29.67
CA ALA A 126 11.02 0.89 -28.41
C ALA A 126 12.56 0.80 -28.44
N ASP A 127 13.20 0.89 -29.61
CA ASP A 127 14.66 1.05 -29.73
C ASP A 127 15.15 2.49 -29.48
N ARG A 128 14.23 3.46 -29.35
CA ARG A 128 14.57 4.87 -29.22
C ARG A 128 14.81 5.28 -27.77
N LYS A 129 15.83 6.10 -27.55
CA LYS A 129 16.11 6.72 -26.25
C LYS A 129 14.99 7.68 -25.84
N PHE A 130 14.83 7.89 -24.55
CA PHE A 130 13.88 8.85 -24.01
C PHE A 130 14.38 10.30 -24.16
N ASP A 131 13.43 11.22 -24.34
CA ASP A 131 13.65 12.65 -24.11
C ASP A 131 12.97 13.03 -22.79
N LEU A 132 13.77 13.11 -21.72
CA LEU A 132 13.32 13.42 -20.37
C LEU A 132 12.73 14.84 -20.23
N SER A 133 12.90 15.70 -21.24
CA SER A 133 12.31 17.04 -21.30
C SER A 133 10.92 17.06 -21.94
N LYS A 134 10.45 15.93 -22.48
CA LYS A 134 9.16 15.79 -23.16
C LYS A 134 8.31 14.70 -22.53
N TRP A 135 7.06 15.03 -22.26
CA TRP A 135 6.09 14.10 -21.70
C TRP A 135 5.44 13.24 -22.79
N ASN A 136 5.05 12.03 -22.40
CA ASN A 136 4.28 11.11 -23.23
C ASN A 136 2.79 11.29 -22.92
N ASP A 137 2.07 12.02 -23.78
CA ASP A 137 0.65 12.33 -23.58
C ASP A 137 -0.20 11.06 -23.44
N ALA A 138 0.07 10.01 -24.24
CA ALA A 138 -0.65 8.75 -24.17
C ALA A 138 -0.48 8.03 -22.81
N TYR A 139 0.69 8.17 -22.17
CA TYR A 139 0.89 7.66 -20.81
C TYR A 139 0.03 8.43 -19.80
N PHE A 140 0.00 9.77 -19.88
CA PHE A 140 -0.76 10.59 -18.94
C PHE A 140 -2.28 10.48 -19.16
N GLU A 141 -2.73 10.26 -20.39
CA GLU A 141 -4.12 9.89 -20.69
C GLU A 141 -4.50 8.57 -20.03
N ARG A 142 -3.66 7.54 -20.16
CA ARG A 142 -3.86 6.24 -19.52
C ARG A 142 -3.85 6.34 -17.99
N LEU A 143 -2.92 7.07 -17.41
CA LEU A 143 -2.86 7.33 -15.97
C LEU A 143 -4.12 8.05 -15.48
N THR A 144 -4.60 9.06 -16.22
CA THR A 144 -5.83 9.79 -15.89
C THR A 144 -7.05 8.88 -15.95
N ASP A 145 -7.17 8.02 -16.96
CA ASP A 145 -8.27 7.06 -17.07
C ASP A 145 -8.22 5.99 -15.97
N PHE A 146 -7.02 5.50 -15.62
CA PHE A 146 -6.82 4.62 -14.46
C PHE A 146 -7.33 5.25 -13.16
N MET A 147 -6.95 6.49 -12.88
CA MET A 147 -7.36 7.18 -11.65
C MET A 147 -8.88 7.40 -11.59
N ARG A 148 -9.50 7.78 -12.71
CA ARG A 148 -10.97 7.90 -12.81
C ARG A 148 -11.67 6.57 -12.56
N GLU A 149 -11.17 5.49 -13.14
CA GLU A 149 -11.75 4.17 -12.95
C GLU A 149 -11.57 3.70 -11.49
N ALA A 150 -10.42 4.00 -10.87
CA ALA A 150 -10.17 3.65 -9.48
C ALA A 150 -11.13 4.43 -8.55
N GLU A 151 -11.33 5.72 -8.80
CA GLU A 151 -12.25 6.57 -8.03
C GLU A 151 -13.69 6.06 -8.12
N LYS A 152 -14.14 5.73 -9.34
CA LYS A 152 -15.47 5.13 -9.62
C LYS A 152 -15.70 3.84 -8.85
N HIS A 153 -14.65 3.04 -8.64
CA HIS A 153 -14.69 1.78 -7.91
C HIS A 153 -14.32 1.93 -6.42
N ASN A 154 -14.18 3.16 -5.90
CA ASN A 154 -13.74 3.46 -4.53
C ASN A 154 -12.40 2.79 -4.16
N VAL A 155 -11.51 2.64 -5.13
CA VAL A 155 -10.15 2.16 -4.94
C VAL A 155 -9.22 3.36 -4.76
N ILE A 156 -8.52 3.37 -3.63
CA ILE A 156 -7.44 4.30 -3.32
C ILE A 156 -6.18 3.84 -4.05
N VAL A 157 -5.41 4.76 -4.59
CA VAL A 157 -4.18 4.45 -5.32
C VAL A 157 -2.98 4.97 -4.54
N GLU A 158 -2.06 4.08 -4.18
CA GLU A 158 -0.71 4.50 -3.82
C GLU A 158 0.07 4.80 -5.09
N ILE A 159 0.57 6.02 -5.20
CA ILE A 159 1.44 6.45 -6.29
C ILE A 159 2.89 6.36 -5.79
N THR A 160 3.55 5.25 -6.07
CA THR A 160 4.92 4.96 -5.61
C THR A 160 5.93 5.62 -6.55
N LEU A 161 6.35 6.85 -6.23
CA LEU A 161 7.08 7.75 -7.13
C LEU A 161 8.38 7.13 -7.66
N PHE A 162 9.12 6.47 -6.77
CA PHE A 162 10.39 5.82 -7.07
C PHE A 162 10.48 4.42 -6.46
N SER A 163 11.50 3.66 -6.85
CA SER A 163 11.85 2.39 -6.26
C SER A 163 13.36 2.31 -6.14
N SER A 164 13.85 1.47 -5.24
CA SER A 164 15.23 0.99 -5.31
C SER A 164 15.51 0.30 -6.64
N TYR A 165 16.76 0.41 -7.11
CA TYR A 165 17.21 -0.24 -8.33
C TYR A 165 17.84 -1.61 -8.02
N TYR A 166 17.03 -2.65 -8.12
CA TYR A 166 17.46 -4.02 -7.85
C TYR A 166 18.29 -4.59 -9.01
N GLY A 167 19.47 -5.16 -8.68
CA GLY A 167 20.32 -5.87 -9.64
C GLY A 167 20.59 -5.05 -10.91
N ALA A 168 20.18 -5.58 -12.08
CA ALA A 168 20.36 -4.93 -13.37
C ALA A 168 19.35 -3.80 -13.68
N GLY A 169 18.40 -3.50 -12.78
CA GLY A 169 17.31 -2.56 -13.03
C GLY A 169 17.77 -1.15 -13.45
N TRP A 170 18.88 -0.65 -12.88
CA TRP A 170 19.42 0.67 -13.25
C TRP A 170 19.83 0.76 -14.72
N ALA A 171 20.28 -0.35 -15.32
CA ALA A 171 20.69 -0.36 -16.72
C ALA A 171 19.53 -0.03 -17.68
N HIS A 172 18.28 -0.28 -17.26
CA HIS A 172 17.08 -0.08 -18.06
C HIS A 172 16.34 1.23 -17.72
N ALA A 173 16.75 1.92 -16.65
CA ALA A 173 16.08 3.12 -16.18
C ALA A 173 16.14 4.25 -17.23
N PRO A 174 15.06 5.04 -17.42
CA PRO A 174 15.08 6.21 -18.32
C PRO A 174 16.12 7.25 -17.92
N PHE A 175 16.36 7.41 -16.61
CA PHE A 175 17.35 8.35 -16.07
C PHE A 175 18.80 7.94 -16.34
N ASN A 176 19.06 6.67 -16.63
CA ASN A 176 20.40 6.21 -16.98
C ASN A 176 20.86 6.90 -18.27
N ARG A 177 22.07 7.46 -18.25
CA ARG A 177 22.69 8.20 -19.38
C ARG A 177 22.62 7.45 -20.71
N GLN A 178 22.66 6.12 -20.69
CA GLN A 178 22.60 5.33 -21.92
C GLN A 178 21.21 5.39 -22.59
N ASN A 179 20.15 5.60 -21.81
CA ASN A 179 18.75 5.45 -22.24
C ASN A 179 18.04 6.76 -22.57
N ASN A 180 18.67 7.91 -22.39
CA ASN A 180 18.10 9.21 -22.74
C ASN A 180 19.06 10.07 -23.58
N ILE A 181 18.52 11.16 -24.14
CA ILE A 181 19.27 12.12 -24.97
C ILE A 181 19.64 13.41 -24.21
N ASN A 182 19.28 13.52 -22.94
CA ASN A 182 19.32 14.76 -22.17
C ASN A 182 20.67 15.02 -21.50
N GLY A 183 21.67 14.17 -21.76
CA GLY A 183 23.02 14.33 -21.23
C GLY A 183 23.10 14.11 -19.72
N THR A 184 22.27 13.22 -19.16
CA THR A 184 22.36 12.89 -17.72
C THR A 184 23.75 12.39 -17.35
N GLU A 185 24.24 12.74 -16.17
CA GLU A 185 25.56 12.34 -15.69
C GLU A 185 25.67 10.81 -15.54
N SER A 186 26.87 10.29 -15.74
CA SER A 186 27.15 8.87 -15.50
C SER A 186 27.38 8.67 -14.01
N ILE A 187 26.48 7.96 -13.36
CA ILE A 187 26.54 7.67 -11.92
C ILE A 187 26.50 6.16 -11.67
N GLU A 188 27.02 5.75 -10.52
CA GLU A 188 26.77 4.42 -9.97
C GLU A 188 25.28 4.24 -9.64
N ALA A 189 24.75 3.04 -9.87
CA ALA A 189 23.33 2.72 -9.70
C ALA A 189 22.79 3.12 -8.32
N PHE A 190 23.56 2.80 -7.26
CA PHE A 190 23.16 3.10 -5.89
C PHE A 190 22.98 4.61 -5.65
N ASN A 191 23.69 5.49 -6.37
CA ASN A 191 23.55 6.92 -6.15
C ASN A 191 22.26 7.51 -6.73
N ALA A 192 21.48 6.78 -7.53
CA ALA A 192 20.34 7.31 -8.28
C ALA A 192 19.27 7.99 -7.40
N ASN A 193 19.00 7.45 -6.22
CA ASN A 193 18.05 8.00 -5.24
C ASN A 193 18.78 8.59 -4.03
N THR A 194 19.79 9.44 -4.29
CA THR A 194 20.57 10.15 -3.27
C THR A 194 20.87 11.58 -3.75
N PRO A 195 21.34 12.50 -2.88
CA PRO A 195 21.82 13.81 -3.30
C PRO A 195 23.03 13.78 -4.25
N PHE A 196 23.64 12.62 -4.48
CA PHE A 196 24.84 12.42 -5.30
C PHE A 196 24.53 11.96 -6.74
N ASN A 197 23.30 12.21 -7.23
CA ASN A 197 22.86 11.83 -8.58
C ASN A 197 23.05 12.94 -9.64
N GLY A 198 23.73 14.04 -9.29
CA GLY A 198 24.11 15.08 -10.24
C GLY A 198 22.90 15.73 -10.92
N ASN A 199 22.98 15.92 -12.24
CA ASN A 199 21.90 16.55 -13.01
C ASN A 199 20.63 15.68 -13.16
N ILE A 200 20.64 14.41 -12.74
CA ILE A 200 19.44 13.56 -12.71
C ILE A 200 18.40 14.12 -11.73
N LEU A 201 18.84 14.76 -10.63
CA LEU A 201 17.96 15.33 -9.62
C LEU A 201 16.91 16.27 -10.22
N THR A 202 17.32 17.10 -11.17
CA THR A 202 16.43 18.05 -11.85
C THR A 202 15.31 17.34 -12.61
N PHE A 203 15.61 16.22 -13.27
CA PHE A 203 14.60 15.44 -13.99
C PHE A 203 13.69 14.66 -13.05
N GLN A 204 14.21 14.19 -11.91
CA GLN A 204 13.39 13.60 -10.85
C GLN A 204 12.40 14.62 -10.28
N GLU A 205 12.86 15.85 -9.98
CA GLU A 205 11.99 16.92 -9.49
C GLU A 205 10.90 17.27 -10.51
N GLN A 206 11.27 17.46 -11.79
CA GLN A 206 10.31 17.74 -12.85
C GLN A 206 9.25 16.65 -12.98
N TYR A 207 9.67 15.38 -12.87
CA TYR A 207 8.78 14.23 -12.90
C TYR A 207 7.81 14.20 -11.73
N VAL A 208 8.29 14.39 -10.50
CA VAL A 208 7.44 14.44 -9.30
C VAL A 208 6.41 15.57 -9.43
N ARG A 209 6.86 16.79 -9.77
CA ARG A 209 5.96 17.94 -9.92
C ARG A 209 4.93 17.74 -11.03
N LYS A 210 5.32 17.09 -12.13
CA LYS A 210 4.39 16.74 -13.22
C LYS A 210 3.31 15.77 -12.71
N LEU A 211 3.68 14.70 -12.01
CA LEU A 211 2.72 13.75 -11.44
C LEU A 211 1.79 14.44 -10.44
N VAL A 212 2.32 15.25 -9.54
CA VAL A 212 1.53 16.00 -8.56
C VAL A 212 0.48 16.87 -9.25
N ARG A 213 0.88 17.68 -10.25
CA ARG A 213 -0.07 18.53 -11.00
C ARG A 213 -1.16 17.73 -11.70
N GLU A 214 -0.79 16.64 -12.38
CA GLU A 214 -1.77 15.84 -13.13
C GLU A 214 -2.78 15.13 -12.22
N LEU A 215 -2.28 14.67 -11.07
CA LEU A 215 -3.03 13.84 -10.13
C LEU A 215 -3.76 14.64 -9.05
N ASN A 216 -3.42 15.92 -8.84
CA ASN A 216 -3.97 16.71 -7.73
C ASN A 216 -5.49 16.74 -7.69
N ARG A 217 -6.16 16.65 -8.85
CA ARG A 217 -7.64 16.65 -8.92
C ARG A 217 -8.31 15.42 -8.30
N PHE A 218 -7.58 14.32 -8.08
CA PHE A 218 -8.16 13.04 -7.68
C PHE A 218 -8.13 12.85 -6.16
N PRO A 219 -9.28 12.65 -5.50
CA PRO A 219 -9.32 12.58 -4.04
C PRO A 219 -8.86 11.23 -3.46
N ASN A 220 -8.65 10.22 -4.31
CA ASN A 220 -8.47 8.82 -3.96
C ASN A 220 -7.01 8.35 -4.08
N LEU A 221 -6.04 9.14 -3.62
CA LEU A 221 -4.64 8.76 -3.67
C LEU A 221 -3.80 9.24 -2.49
N TYR A 222 -2.64 8.61 -2.34
CA TYR A 222 -1.52 9.13 -1.57
C TYR A 222 -0.21 8.87 -2.33
N PHE A 223 0.79 9.72 -2.10
CA PHE A 223 2.12 9.56 -2.72
C PHE A 223 3.02 8.76 -1.79
N GLU A 224 3.62 7.68 -2.27
CA GLU A 224 4.72 6.97 -1.59
C GLU A 224 6.03 7.41 -2.22
N ILE A 225 6.99 7.84 -1.39
CA ILE A 225 8.25 8.40 -1.89
C ILE A 225 9.07 7.34 -2.63
N GLN A 226 9.29 6.19 -2.01
CA GLN A 226 10.18 5.16 -2.57
C GLN A 226 9.80 3.75 -2.10
N ASN A 227 9.79 2.80 -3.02
CA ASN A 227 9.73 1.38 -2.70
C ASN A 227 11.08 0.84 -2.18
N GLU A 228 11.04 0.17 -1.03
CA GLU A 228 12.17 -0.53 -0.38
C GLU A 228 13.51 0.20 -0.42
N PRO A 229 13.61 1.45 0.08
CA PRO A 229 14.85 2.22 0.05
C PRO A 229 16.09 1.51 0.61
N TRP A 230 15.94 0.57 1.54
CA TRP A 230 17.04 -0.23 2.06
C TRP A 230 17.58 -1.29 1.08
N ALA A 231 16.89 -1.59 -0.01
CA ALA A 231 17.35 -2.60 -0.96
C ALA A 231 18.62 -2.18 -1.74
N ASP A 232 18.77 -0.89 -2.04
CA ASP A 232 19.99 -0.31 -2.64
C ASP A 232 20.72 0.70 -1.72
N GLN A 233 20.04 1.24 -0.70
CA GLN A 233 20.56 2.23 0.24
C GLN A 233 20.24 1.90 1.70
N LYS A 234 21.03 1.00 2.31
CA LYS A 234 20.79 0.53 3.68
C LYS A 234 21.90 0.79 4.68
N ASP A 235 21.44 0.91 5.92
CA ASP A 235 22.18 0.52 7.11
C ASP A 235 21.54 -0.73 7.72
N THR A 236 22.34 -1.77 7.99
CA THR A 236 21.89 -2.96 8.72
C THR A 236 22.10 -2.75 10.22
N VAL A 237 21.00 -2.64 10.97
CA VAL A 237 21.03 -2.29 12.39
C VAL A 237 20.92 -3.49 13.32
N LEU A 238 20.37 -4.62 12.85
CA LEU A 238 20.19 -5.84 13.66
C LEU A 238 20.20 -7.10 12.78
N VAL A 239 20.62 -8.23 13.36
CA VAL A 239 20.29 -9.58 12.85
C VAL A 239 19.14 -10.10 13.72
N LEU A 240 17.97 -10.37 13.13
CA LEU A 240 16.73 -10.68 13.86
C LEU A 240 16.83 -11.94 14.71
N ASN A 241 17.69 -12.88 14.31
CA ASN A 241 18.00 -14.07 15.09
C ASN A 241 19.52 -14.14 15.31
N GLU A 242 19.97 -13.85 16.52
CA GLU A 242 21.40 -13.80 16.89
C GLU A 242 22.12 -15.16 16.75
N TYR A 243 21.35 -16.25 16.70
CA TYR A 243 21.88 -17.60 16.45
C TYR A 243 21.99 -17.96 14.97
N PHE A 244 21.61 -17.06 14.05
CA PHE A 244 21.96 -17.15 12.64
C PHE A 244 23.28 -16.42 12.42
N PRO A 245 24.42 -17.13 12.35
CA PRO A 245 25.70 -16.46 12.32
C PRO A 245 25.86 -15.70 10.99
N LYS A 246 26.47 -14.51 11.04
CA LYS A 246 26.54 -13.57 9.90
C LYS A 246 27.11 -14.19 8.61
N ASN A 247 27.96 -15.22 8.71
CA ASN A 247 28.55 -15.96 7.60
C ASN A 247 27.59 -16.98 6.94
N GLU A 248 26.48 -17.33 7.60
CA GLU A 248 25.40 -18.18 7.08
C GLU A 248 24.25 -17.38 6.47
N VAL A 249 24.22 -16.06 6.69
CA VAL A 249 23.34 -15.12 6.02
C VAL A 249 23.84 -14.92 4.57
N LYS A 250 23.59 -15.91 3.71
CA LYS A 250 23.70 -15.82 2.24
C LYS A 250 22.30 -15.58 1.64
N ASP A 251 22.19 -15.47 0.31
CA ASP A 251 20.97 -15.22 -0.50
C ASP A 251 19.66 -14.98 0.27
N ASN A 252 19.07 -13.78 0.12
CA ASN A 252 17.94 -13.29 0.94
C ASN A 252 18.30 -12.91 2.38
N ALA A 253 19.52 -12.40 2.57
CA ALA A 253 20.01 -11.88 3.85
C ALA A 253 19.02 -10.95 4.57
N TRP A 254 18.31 -10.12 3.79
CA TRP A 254 17.30 -9.19 4.26
C TRP A 254 16.18 -9.86 5.09
N LYS A 255 15.93 -11.17 4.92
CA LYS A 255 14.94 -11.91 5.71
C LYS A 255 15.37 -12.16 7.16
N ALA A 256 16.68 -12.06 7.42
CA ALA A 256 17.29 -12.29 8.72
C ALA A 256 17.88 -11.01 9.32
N THR A 257 17.82 -9.88 8.63
CA THR A 257 18.38 -8.60 9.06
C THR A 257 17.29 -7.53 9.16
N LEU A 258 17.48 -6.60 10.08
CA LEU A 258 16.73 -5.35 10.10
C LEU A 258 17.55 -4.30 9.33
N GLU A 259 16.98 -3.81 8.23
CA GLU A 259 17.58 -2.90 7.28
C GLU A 259 16.74 -1.62 7.22
N ILE A 260 17.40 -0.48 7.44
CA ILE A 260 16.77 0.85 7.42
C ILE A 260 17.34 1.68 6.29
N VAL A 261 16.63 2.77 5.95
CA VAL A 261 17.08 3.74 4.96
C VAL A 261 18.36 4.44 5.42
N ALA A 262 19.41 4.36 4.60
CA ALA A 262 20.65 5.09 4.86
C ALA A 262 20.43 6.61 4.83
N GLU A 263 21.17 7.37 5.64
CA GLU A 263 21.02 8.83 5.80
C GLU A 263 20.99 9.59 4.46
N ARG A 264 21.91 9.26 3.53
CA ARG A 264 21.94 9.88 2.20
C ARG A 264 20.67 9.63 1.38
N SER A 265 20.03 8.47 1.53
CA SER A 265 18.76 8.21 0.84
C SER A 265 17.63 9.00 1.51
N ASN A 266 17.61 9.05 2.85
CA ASN A 266 16.66 9.88 3.60
C ASN A 266 16.76 11.37 3.23
N ASP A 267 17.96 11.92 3.05
CA ASP A 267 18.15 13.31 2.62
C ASP A 267 17.56 13.60 1.24
N TRP A 268 17.64 12.64 0.33
CA TRP A 268 16.98 12.73 -0.96
C TRP A 268 15.45 12.57 -0.83
N GLN A 269 14.97 11.65 0.00
CA GLN A 269 13.53 11.48 0.26
C GLN A 269 12.89 12.76 0.85
N ARG A 270 13.60 13.46 1.75
CA ARG A 270 13.16 14.78 2.26
C ARG A 270 12.98 15.80 1.15
N ARG A 271 13.84 15.79 0.12
CA ARG A 271 13.67 16.65 -1.07
C ARG A 271 12.44 16.26 -1.87
N VAL A 272 12.21 14.95 -2.09
CA VAL A 272 11.02 14.46 -2.80
C VAL A 272 9.74 14.86 -2.07
N ALA A 273 9.66 14.64 -0.76
CA ALA A 273 8.54 15.08 0.07
C ALA A 273 8.34 16.61 -0.01
N GLY A 274 9.44 17.36 0.03
CA GLY A 274 9.45 18.82 -0.15
C GLY A 274 8.89 19.26 -1.50
N TRP A 275 9.24 18.58 -2.60
CA TRP A 275 8.71 18.89 -3.94
C TRP A 275 7.20 18.65 -4.02
N VAL A 276 6.71 17.54 -3.47
CA VAL A 276 5.26 17.28 -3.40
C VAL A 276 4.57 18.39 -2.61
N LYS A 277 5.09 18.70 -1.42
CA LYS A 277 4.48 19.72 -0.55
C LYS A 277 4.47 21.11 -1.17
N ASP A 278 5.58 21.49 -1.79
CA ASP A 278 5.74 22.78 -2.46
C ASP A 278 4.80 22.89 -3.67
N GLU A 279 4.76 21.86 -4.52
CA GLU A 279 3.89 21.85 -5.69
C GLU A 279 2.41 21.90 -5.32
N GLU A 280 1.99 21.16 -4.29
CA GLU A 280 0.60 21.18 -3.84
C GLU A 280 0.22 22.46 -3.12
N SER A 281 1.16 23.23 -2.57
CA SER A 281 0.84 24.47 -1.84
C SER A 281 0.05 25.50 -2.68
N ALA A 282 0.18 25.42 -4.01
CA ALA A 282 -0.54 26.24 -4.98
C ALA A 282 -1.78 25.54 -5.60
N LEU A 283 -2.09 24.31 -5.17
CA LEU A 283 -3.13 23.46 -5.73
C LEU A 283 -4.24 23.17 -4.69
N PRO A 284 -5.48 22.84 -5.13
CA PRO A 284 -6.63 22.74 -4.24
C PRO A 284 -6.55 21.58 -3.23
N ASN A 285 -5.96 20.44 -3.63
CA ASN A 285 -5.87 19.27 -2.77
C ASN A 285 -4.47 19.13 -2.15
N GLN A 286 -4.42 18.60 -0.93
CA GLN A 286 -3.19 18.29 -0.20
C GLN A 286 -3.22 16.79 0.12
N HIS A 287 -2.46 16.00 -0.63
CA HIS A 287 -2.45 14.55 -0.47
C HIS A 287 -1.54 14.13 0.68
N ILE A 288 -1.80 12.91 1.16
CA ILE A 288 -0.94 12.24 2.11
C ILE A 288 0.38 11.91 1.39
N ILE A 289 1.50 12.21 2.05
CA ILE A 289 2.83 11.73 1.68
C ILE A 289 3.18 10.57 2.61
N SER A 290 3.58 9.45 2.02
CA SER A 290 3.96 8.21 2.65
C SER A 290 5.45 7.95 2.48
N GLN A 291 6.07 7.38 3.51
CA GLN A 291 7.47 7.00 3.49
C GLN A 291 7.65 5.57 4.01
N ASN A 292 8.31 4.77 3.19
CA ASN A 292 8.72 3.41 3.51
C ASN A 292 9.98 3.39 4.38
N ILE A 293 9.83 2.97 5.64
CA ILE A 293 10.83 3.17 6.69
C ILE A 293 11.85 2.04 6.78
N SER A 294 11.38 0.80 6.78
CA SER A 294 12.25 -0.38 6.94
C SER A 294 11.54 -1.65 6.50
N ASN A 295 12.32 -2.73 6.34
CA ASN A 295 11.75 -4.06 6.44
C ASN A 295 11.31 -4.32 7.90
N PHE A 296 10.26 -5.11 8.08
CA PHE A 296 9.72 -5.59 9.36
C PHE A 296 9.22 -4.49 10.31
N HIS A 297 10.09 -3.87 11.09
CA HIS A 297 9.74 -2.86 12.11
C HIS A 297 10.95 -2.01 12.47
N TYR A 298 10.73 -0.75 12.81
CA TYR A 298 11.80 0.11 13.31
C TYR A 298 11.20 1.25 14.15
N PRO A 299 11.75 1.56 15.33
CA PRO A 299 11.34 2.74 16.11
C PRO A 299 11.87 4.00 15.43
N ILE A 300 10.99 4.77 14.79
CA ILE A 300 11.34 5.97 14.02
C ILE A 300 11.89 7.03 14.98
N ALA A 301 13.15 7.40 14.78
CA ALA A 301 13.82 8.41 15.61
C ALA A 301 13.65 9.84 15.07
N ASP A 302 13.61 10.02 13.75
CA ASP A 302 13.55 11.33 13.09
C ASP A 302 12.50 11.33 11.96
N PRO A 303 11.21 11.51 12.30
CA PRO A 303 10.13 11.53 11.31
C PRO A 303 10.18 12.81 10.47
N ASP A 304 10.14 12.69 9.13
CA ASP A 304 9.99 13.84 8.25
C ASP A 304 8.65 14.57 8.53
N PRO A 305 8.67 15.90 8.78
CA PRO A 305 7.45 16.66 9.06
C PRO A 305 6.44 16.70 7.90
N ASN A 306 6.87 16.49 6.65
CA ASN A 306 5.99 16.43 5.48
C ASN A 306 5.30 15.07 5.31
N VAL A 307 5.84 14.01 5.93
CA VAL A 307 5.29 12.66 5.84
C VAL A 307 4.13 12.50 6.82
N SER A 308 3.01 11.98 6.33
CA SER A 308 1.78 11.77 7.11
C SER A 308 1.40 10.30 7.28
N LEU A 309 2.06 9.38 6.58
CA LEU A 309 1.88 7.93 6.69
C LEU A 309 3.26 7.26 6.70
N PHE A 310 3.52 6.38 7.66
CA PHE A 310 4.75 5.59 7.71
C PHE A 310 4.47 4.15 7.32
N THR A 311 5.09 3.68 6.25
CA THR A 311 4.91 2.32 5.73
C THR A 311 6.11 1.44 6.04
N PHE A 312 5.84 0.15 6.15
CA PHE A 312 6.81 -0.89 6.41
C PHE A 312 6.51 -2.07 5.50
N HIS A 313 7.56 -2.73 5.01
CA HIS A 313 7.42 -3.92 4.18
C HIS A 313 7.68 -5.18 4.98
N TYR A 314 6.97 -6.27 4.63
CA TYR A 314 7.02 -7.54 5.35
C TYR A 314 6.75 -7.36 6.86
N ALA A 315 5.92 -6.38 7.19
CA ALA A 315 5.90 -5.76 8.51
C ALA A 315 5.48 -6.72 9.62
N PHE A 316 6.11 -6.55 10.78
CA PHE A 316 5.63 -7.14 12.02
C PHE A 316 4.74 -6.15 12.79
N PRO A 317 3.84 -6.63 13.66
CA PRO A 317 3.01 -5.77 14.51
C PRO A 317 3.79 -4.73 15.32
N GLN A 318 5.06 -5.00 15.63
CA GLN A 318 5.99 -4.11 16.31
C GLN A 318 6.14 -2.76 15.61
N ALA A 319 6.06 -2.71 14.27
CA ALA A 319 6.13 -1.47 13.52
C ALA A 319 5.05 -0.47 13.97
N VAL A 320 3.87 -0.97 14.35
CA VAL A 320 2.80 -0.14 14.92
C VAL A 320 3.08 0.15 16.39
N MET A 321 3.42 -0.87 17.18
CA MET A 321 3.57 -0.75 18.64
C MET A 321 4.68 0.24 19.03
N GLU A 322 5.79 0.23 18.31
CA GLU A 322 6.96 1.09 18.55
C GLU A 322 6.66 2.55 18.15
N ASN A 323 5.81 2.75 17.14
CA ASN A 323 5.55 4.07 16.53
C ASN A 323 4.18 4.68 16.86
N TYR A 324 3.36 4.02 17.68
CA TYR A 324 2.04 4.52 18.05
C TYR A 324 2.08 5.90 18.74
N HIS A 325 3.20 6.22 19.40
CA HIS A 325 3.40 7.51 20.05
C HIS A 325 3.46 8.71 19.06
N LEU A 326 3.71 8.46 17.76
CA LEU A 326 3.81 9.51 16.75
C LEU A 326 2.45 10.16 16.43
N GLY A 327 1.33 9.52 16.80
CA GLY A 327 0.01 10.04 16.46
C GLY A 327 -0.22 10.13 14.95
N LYS A 328 0.33 9.19 14.17
CA LYS A 328 0.14 9.08 12.71
C LYS A 328 -0.28 7.65 12.32
N PRO A 329 -0.87 7.45 11.13
CA PRO A 329 -1.16 6.13 10.60
C PRO A 329 0.15 5.38 10.27
N VAL A 330 0.15 4.07 10.55
CA VAL A 330 1.23 3.16 10.21
C VAL A 330 0.69 2.06 9.29
N GLY A 331 1.41 1.77 8.20
CA GLY A 331 0.96 0.88 7.13
C GLY A 331 1.90 -0.30 6.85
N PHE A 332 1.31 -1.41 6.43
CA PHE A 332 1.97 -2.60 5.89
C PHE A 332 1.56 -2.73 4.42
N ASN A 333 2.19 -1.95 3.54
CA ASN A 333 1.74 -1.80 2.15
C ASN A 333 2.33 -2.84 1.18
N GLU A 334 3.31 -3.65 1.60
CA GLU A 334 3.87 -4.72 0.79
C GLU A 334 4.21 -5.96 1.60
N THR A 335 3.45 -7.02 1.39
CA THR A 335 3.78 -8.39 1.79
C THR A 335 4.60 -9.10 0.70
N GLY A 336 4.87 -10.40 0.86
CA GLY A 336 5.35 -11.26 -0.22
C GLY A 336 6.40 -12.22 0.32
N PHE A 337 6.99 -13.03 -0.56
CA PHE A 337 8.18 -13.83 -0.26
C PHE A 337 8.06 -14.79 0.95
N ALA A 338 6.82 -15.10 1.37
CA ALA A 338 6.46 -15.94 2.51
C ALA A 338 5.64 -17.17 2.07
N GLY A 339 5.85 -17.64 0.84
CA GLY A 339 5.11 -18.77 0.25
C GLY A 339 3.72 -18.38 -0.24
N SER A 340 2.96 -19.36 -0.74
CA SER A 340 1.67 -19.13 -1.42
C SER A 340 0.44 -19.35 -0.56
N ARG A 341 0.60 -19.70 0.72
CA ARG A 341 -0.55 -20.06 1.58
C ARG A 341 -1.35 -18.83 2.01
N ASN A 342 -2.67 -18.91 1.88
CA ASN A 342 -3.59 -17.84 2.30
C ASN A 342 -3.52 -17.54 3.80
N ASP A 343 -3.37 -18.56 4.64
CA ASP A 343 -3.34 -18.39 6.10
C ASP A 343 -2.15 -17.54 6.56
N THR A 344 -1.00 -17.61 5.87
CA THR A 344 0.15 -16.74 6.13
C THR A 344 -0.24 -15.25 6.07
N TYR A 345 -0.83 -14.83 4.95
CA TYR A 345 -1.14 -13.42 4.70
C TYR A 345 -2.38 -12.96 5.46
N ARG A 346 -3.38 -13.83 5.65
CA ARG A 346 -4.53 -13.56 6.53
C ARG A 346 -4.06 -13.25 7.95
N ARG A 347 -3.20 -14.09 8.52
CA ARG A 347 -2.66 -13.89 9.88
C ARG A 347 -1.86 -12.60 9.97
N GLN A 348 -0.98 -12.32 9.01
CA GLN A 348 -0.23 -11.07 8.93
C GLN A 348 -1.17 -9.84 8.98
N ALA A 349 -2.24 -9.85 8.17
CA ALA A 349 -3.23 -8.78 8.16
C ALA A 349 -3.91 -8.60 9.53
N TRP A 350 -4.46 -9.66 10.11
CA TRP A 350 -5.14 -9.59 11.40
C TRP A 350 -4.22 -9.10 12.52
N ARG A 351 -3.00 -9.62 12.61
CA ARG A 351 -2.01 -9.19 13.62
C ARG A 351 -1.69 -7.70 13.48
N PHE A 352 -1.45 -7.24 12.26
CA PHE A 352 -1.06 -5.85 11.99
C PHE A 352 -2.20 -4.88 12.25
N MET A 353 -3.41 -5.19 11.77
CA MET A 353 -4.58 -4.33 11.98
C MET A 353 -4.97 -4.25 13.46
N LEU A 354 -4.91 -5.35 14.21
CA LEU A 354 -5.27 -5.36 15.64
C LEU A 354 -4.15 -4.84 16.55
N ALA A 355 -2.93 -4.65 16.02
CA ALA A 355 -1.89 -3.87 16.68
C ALA A 355 -2.13 -2.35 16.56
N GLY A 356 -3.10 -1.92 15.74
CA GLY A 356 -3.43 -0.52 15.47
C GLY A 356 -3.01 0.00 14.11
N GLY A 357 -2.60 -0.87 13.19
CA GLY A 357 -2.28 -0.51 11.82
C GLY A 357 -3.49 0.08 11.08
N ALA A 358 -3.20 0.97 10.13
CA ALA A 358 -4.22 1.70 9.36
C ALA A 358 -4.35 1.20 7.92
N LEU A 359 -3.30 0.54 7.43
CA LEU A 359 -3.16 0.09 6.06
C LEU A 359 -2.54 -1.30 6.00
N PHE A 360 -3.15 -2.19 5.22
CA PHE A 360 -2.58 -3.48 4.84
C PHE A 360 -2.76 -3.73 3.34
N ASN A 361 -1.71 -4.06 2.60
CA ASN A 361 -1.82 -4.39 1.19
C ASN A 361 -0.95 -5.61 0.82
N HIS A 362 -1.59 -6.62 0.23
CA HIS A 362 -0.95 -7.85 -0.21
C HIS A 362 -0.52 -7.77 -1.69
N LEU A 363 0.63 -8.38 -2.01
CA LEU A 363 1.06 -8.64 -3.38
C LEU A 363 0.37 -9.91 -3.89
N ASP A 364 -0.58 -9.75 -4.80
CA ASP A 364 -1.44 -10.82 -5.31
C ASP A 364 -1.02 -11.23 -6.73
N TYR A 365 -0.28 -12.33 -6.81
CA TYR A 365 0.24 -12.85 -8.08
C TYR A 365 -0.80 -13.56 -8.95
N SER A 366 -2.07 -13.64 -8.51
CA SER A 366 -3.15 -14.16 -9.35
C SER A 366 -3.61 -13.18 -10.42
N PHE A 367 -3.26 -11.89 -10.30
CA PHE A 367 -3.47 -10.89 -11.33
C PHE A 367 -2.29 -10.85 -12.30
N SER A 368 -2.58 -10.98 -13.58
CA SER A 368 -1.61 -10.78 -14.66
C SER A 368 -2.33 -10.41 -15.95
N VAL A 369 -1.58 -10.06 -17.00
CA VAL A 369 -2.15 -9.80 -18.33
C VAL A 369 -2.95 -11.01 -18.81
N GLY A 370 -4.23 -10.79 -19.13
CA GLY A 370 -5.19 -11.84 -19.51
C GLY A 370 -5.82 -12.60 -18.34
N ALA A 371 -5.48 -12.25 -17.10
CA ALA A 371 -6.05 -12.79 -15.87
C ALA A 371 -6.37 -11.67 -14.86
N GLU A 372 -6.84 -10.52 -15.33
CA GLU A 372 -7.14 -9.34 -14.53
C GLU A 372 -8.33 -9.53 -13.58
N THR A 373 -9.04 -10.66 -13.67
CA THR A 373 -10.02 -11.13 -12.68
C THR A 373 -9.38 -11.77 -11.44
N GLY A 374 -8.05 -11.94 -11.41
CA GLY A 374 -7.34 -12.52 -10.28
C GLY A 374 -7.69 -13.99 -10.04
N THR A 375 -8.04 -14.71 -11.11
CA THR A 375 -8.46 -16.12 -11.06
C THR A 375 -7.36 -17.08 -11.51
N ASP A 376 -6.18 -16.57 -11.87
CA ASP A 376 -5.06 -17.42 -12.22
C ASP A 376 -4.53 -18.13 -10.97
N THR A 377 -4.52 -19.46 -11.02
CA THR A 377 -3.94 -20.33 -9.97
C THR A 377 -2.67 -21.03 -10.45
N THR A 378 -2.22 -20.74 -11.66
CA THR A 378 -1.06 -21.37 -12.33
C THR A 378 0.22 -20.57 -12.22
N TYR A 379 0.15 -19.36 -11.64
CA TYR A 379 1.31 -18.48 -11.48
C TYR A 379 2.41 -19.16 -10.66
N LYS A 380 3.66 -18.80 -10.96
CA LYS A 380 4.82 -19.10 -10.11
C LYS A 380 5.48 -17.79 -9.71
N ALA A 381 5.56 -17.59 -8.41
CA ALA A 381 6.03 -16.37 -7.77
C ALA A 381 6.48 -16.70 -6.34
N PRO A 382 7.27 -15.83 -5.68
CA PRO A 382 7.74 -16.05 -4.31
C PRO A 382 6.64 -15.87 -3.24
N GLY A 383 5.47 -15.34 -3.61
CA GLY A 383 4.32 -15.15 -2.72
C GLY A 383 3.04 -15.82 -3.22
N GLY A 384 1.91 -15.38 -2.66
CA GLY A 384 0.59 -15.94 -2.92
C GLY A 384 -0.35 -14.96 -3.62
N GLY A 385 -1.65 -15.19 -3.46
CA GLY A 385 -2.70 -14.45 -4.13
C GLY A 385 -3.80 -15.37 -4.60
N SER A 386 -5.04 -15.10 -4.19
CA SER A 386 -6.19 -15.89 -4.62
C SER A 386 -7.50 -15.17 -4.30
N VAL A 387 -8.55 -15.50 -5.04
CA VAL A 387 -9.93 -15.08 -4.74
C VAL A 387 -10.30 -15.37 -3.28
N ALA A 388 -9.87 -16.51 -2.74
CA ALA A 388 -10.17 -16.89 -1.35
C ALA A 388 -9.48 -15.96 -0.35
N LEU A 389 -8.20 -15.62 -0.55
CA LEU A 389 -7.50 -14.66 0.29
C LEU A 389 -8.13 -13.26 0.21
N ARG A 390 -8.49 -12.80 -0.99
CA ARG A 390 -9.15 -11.50 -1.16
C ARG A 390 -10.46 -11.41 -0.38
N LYS A 391 -11.28 -12.47 -0.43
CA LYS A 391 -12.49 -12.56 0.42
C LYS A 391 -12.18 -12.52 1.91
N GLN A 392 -11.14 -13.22 2.37
CA GLN A 392 -10.71 -13.19 3.78
C GLN A 392 -10.27 -11.79 4.22
N LEU A 393 -9.57 -11.04 3.36
CA LEU A 393 -9.16 -9.66 3.62
C LEU A 393 -10.36 -8.68 3.57
N GLY A 394 -11.31 -8.91 2.66
CA GLY A 394 -12.59 -8.19 2.63
C GLY A 394 -13.41 -8.40 3.91
N LEU A 395 -13.44 -9.62 4.45
CA LEU A 395 -14.06 -9.93 5.74
C LEU A 395 -13.39 -9.18 6.90
N LEU A 396 -12.06 -9.15 6.95
CA LEU A 396 -11.31 -8.33 7.93
C LEU A 396 -11.73 -6.87 7.85
N LYS A 397 -11.75 -6.29 6.64
CA LYS A 397 -12.14 -4.90 6.42
C LYS A 397 -13.57 -4.63 6.91
N GLN A 398 -14.52 -5.43 6.45
CA GLN A 398 -15.93 -5.31 6.83
C GLN A 398 -16.11 -5.43 8.34
N TYR A 399 -15.42 -6.37 8.99
CA TYR A 399 -15.49 -6.58 10.43
C TYR A 399 -14.99 -5.36 11.21
N MET A 400 -13.83 -4.83 10.82
CA MET A 400 -13.22 -3.67 11.48
C MET A 400 -14.02 -2.38 11.27
N GLU A 401 -14.60 -2.16 10.10
CA GLU A 401 -15.43 -0.98 9.81
C GLU A 401 -16.79 -0.99 10.52
N GLN A 402 -17.24 -2.14 11.04
CA GLN A 402 -18.41 -2.21 11.94
C GLN A 402 -18.09 -1.77 13.38
N LEU A 403 -16.82 -1.48 13.68
CA LEU A 403 -16.38 -0.95 14.96
C LEU A 403 -16.37 0.59 14.92
N ASP A 404 -16.37 1.22 16.11
CA ASP A 404 -16.13 2.67 16.24
C ASP A 404 -14.64 2.97 16.01
N LEU A 405 -14.19 2.93 14.73
CA LEU A 405 -12.79 3.13 14.33
C LEU A 405 -12.18 4.41 14.92
N VAL A 406 -12.97 5.47 15.02
CA VAL A 406 -12.55 6.75 15.59
C VAL A 406 -12.13 6.60 17.06
N ARG A 407 -12.79 5.74 17.82
CA ARG A 407 -12.44 5.48 19.24
C ARG A 407 -11.57 4.27 19.46
N LEU A 408 -11.39 3.43 18.44
CA LEU A 408 -10.64 2.20 18.56
C LEU A 408 -9.15 2.50 18.79
N ARG A 409 -8.58 1.90 19.84
CA ARG A 409 -7.16 2.03 20.21
C ARG A 409 -6.61 0.65 20.61
N PRO A 410 -5.32 0.35 20.34
CA PRO A 410 -4.67 -0.85 20.85
C PRO A 410 -4.77 -0.94 22.37
N THR A 411 -4.96 -2.14 22.89
CA THR A 411 -5.05 -2.39 24.34
C THR A 411 -4.19 -3.58 24.76
N PRO A 412 -2.85 -3.47 24.67
CA PRO A 412 -1.97 -4.56 25.05
C PRO A 412 -2.19 -5.00 26.51
N ALA A 413 -2.57 -4.06 27.39
CA ALA A 413 -2.84 -4.34 28.80
C ALA A 413 -4.14 -5.13 29.06
N CYS A 414 -5.11 -5.14 28.13
CA CYS A 414 -6.36 -5.89 28.32
C CYS A 414 -6.14 -7.40 28.25
N VAL A 415 -5.24 -7.86 27.38
CA VAL A 415 -4.88 -9.28 27.28
C VAL A 415 -3.70 -9.55 28.18
N VAL A 416 -3.97 -10.04 29.39
CA VAL A 416 -2.95 -10.32 30.40
C VAL A 416 -2.12 -11.54 30.00
N ALA A 417 -2.77 -12.57 29.47
CA ALA A 417 -2.12 -13.77 28.98
C ALA A 417 -2.97 -14.48 27.94
N SER A 418 -2.33 -15.20 27.02
CA SER A 418 -2.97 -16.06 26.04
C SER A 418 -2.29 -17.44 25.97
N PRO A 419 -2.35 -18.29 27.01
CA PRO A 419 -1.65 -19.58 26.99
C PRO A 419 -1.97 -20.41 25.74
N GLY A 420 -0.94 -20.70 24.95
CA GLY A 420 -1.05 -21.48 23.71
C GLY A 420 -1.48 -20.71 22.46
N ALA A 421 -1.62 -19.39 22.54
CA ALA A 421 -1.96 -18.53 21.41
C ALA A 421 -1.18 -17.21 21.45
N GLN A 422 -1.08 -16.53 20.32
CA GLN A 422 -0.80 -15.09 20.30
C GLN A 422 -2.13 -14.33 20.24
N ALA A 423 -2.16 -13.11 20.79
CA ALA A 423 -3.36 -12.30 20.82
C ALA A 423 -3.06 -10.81 20.70
N TRP A 424 -3.93 -10.10 19.98
CA TRP A 424 -3.87 -8.66 19.78
C TRP A 424 -5.24 -8.07 20.05
N GLY A 425 -5.31 -7.06 20.90
CA GLY A 425 -6.54 -6.48 21.38
C GLY A 425 -6.65 -5.00 21.08
N MET A 426 -7.86 -4.55 20.75
CA MET A 426 -8.23 -3.14 20.69
C MET A 426 -9.50 -2.87 21.50
N HIS A 427 -9.70 -1.63 21.94
CA HIS A 427 -10.91 -1.21 22.65
C HIS A 427 -11.34 0.20 22.25
N ASN A 428 -12.62 0.52 22.44
CA ASN A 428 -13.17 1.85 22.13
C ASN A 428 -13.16 2.82 23.33
N GLY A 429 -12.48 2.48 24.42
CA GLY A 429 -12.46 3.26 25.66
C GLY A 429 -13.75 3.26 26.48
N ARG A 430 -14.80 2.53 26.08
CA ARG A 430 -16.13 2.58 26.73
C ARG A 430 -16.68 1.21 27.10
N SER A 431 -17.09 0.46 26.09
CA SER A 431 -17.94 -0.72 26.26
C SER A 431 -17.61 -1.85 25.30
N GLN A 432 -16.64 -1.67 24.40
CA GLN A 432 -16.34 -2.66 23.38
C GLN A 432 -14.84 -2.94 23.31
N TRP A 433 -14.52 -4.22 23.23
CA TRP A 433 -13.20 -4.76 22.95
C TRP A 433 -13.28 -5.71 21.76
N VAL A 434 -12.20 -5.76 20.99
CA VAL A 434 -11.99 -6.73 19.91
C VAL A 434 -10.65 -7.39 20.13
N ILE A 435 -10.60 -8.71 20.08
CA ILE A 435 -9.38 -9.47 20.32
C ILE A 435 -9.23 -10.50 19.20
N TYR A 436 -8.16 -10.38 18.43
CA TYR A 436 -7.73 -11.44 17.51
C TYR A 436 -6.87 -12.45 18.27
N THR A 437 -7.13 -13.73 18.07
CA THR A 437 -6.35 -14.82 18.65
C THR A 437 -5.88 -15.77 17.58
N GLU A 438 -4.60 -16.12 17.65
CA GLU A 438 -3.97 -17.09 16.77
C GLU A 438 -3.40 -18.27 17.58
N PRO A 439 -4.02 -19.46 17.50
CA PRO A 439 -3.49 -20.64 18.16
C PRO A 439 -2.11 -21.03 17.62
N LEU A 440 -1.15 -21.23 18.53
CA LEU A 440 0.18 -21.76 18.23
C LEU A 440 0.39 -23.16 18.82
N ALA A 441 -0.28 -23.46 19.93
CA ALA A 441 -0.21 -24.76 20.55
C ALA A 441 -1.09 -25.78 19.81
N VAL A 442 -0.76 -27.06 19.93
CA VAL A 442 -1.60 -28.19 19.46
C VAL A 442 -2.72 -28.56 20.46
N ARG A 443 -3.10 -27.63 21.33
CA ARG A 443 -4.13 -27.80 22.37
C ARG A 443 -4.96 -26.52 22.50
N LYS A 444 -6.15 -26.66 23.05
CA LYS A 444 -7.05 -25.54 23.36
C LYS A 444 -6.30 -24.42 24.08
N SER A 445 -6.56 -23.17 23.68
CA SER A 445 -5.94 -21.97 24.26
C SER A 445 -6.90 -21.26 25.19
N GLU A 446 -6.37 -20.46 26.11
CA GLU A 446 -7.14 -19.64 27.04
C GLU A 446 -6.81 -18.18 26.78
N LEU A 447 -7.79 -17.28 26.98
CA LEU A 447 -7.57 -15.85 27.12
C LEU A 447 -7.77 -15.42 28.56
N VAL A 448 -6.79 -14.73 29.12
CA VAL A 448 -6.87 -14.09 30.43
C VAL A 448 -6.98 -12.59 30.21
N LEU A 449 -8.13 -12.03 30.55
CA LEU A 449 -8.49 -10.64 30.29
C LEU A 449 -8.60 -9.82 31.57
N GLU A 450 -8.08 -8.60 31.56
CA GLU A 450 -8.35 -7.58 32.57
C GLU A 450 -9.40 -6.62 32.01
N LEU A 451 -10.63 -6.73 32.52
CA LEU A 451 -11.80 -5.94 32.11
C LEU A 451 -12.39 -5.23 33.33
N PRO A 452 -13.06 -4.07 33.16
CA PRO A 452 -13.82 -3.46 34.24
C PRO A 452 -14.85 -4.41 34.87
N ARG A 453 -15.23 -4.17 36.14
CA ARG A 453 -16.29 -4.95 36.78
C ARG A 453 -17.61 -4.76 36.02
N GLY A 454 -18.32 -5.84 35.72
CA GLY A 454 -19.59 -5.77 34.99
C GLY A 454 -19.98 -7.09 34.32
N SER A 455 -21.05 -7.03 33.54
CA SER A 455 -21.54 -8.14 32.71
C SER A 455 -21.21 -7.87 31.25
N TYR A 456 -20.89 -8.95 30.53
CA TYR A 456 -20.34 -8.89 29.18
C TYR A 456 -20.94 -10.00 28.33
N ARG A 457 -20.96 -9.75 27.02
CA ARG A 457 -21.16 -10.74 25.97
C ARG A 457 -19.89 -10.83 25.12
N ALA A 458 -19.44 -12.03 24.81
CA ALA A 458 -18.38 -12.29 23.83
C ALA A 458 -18.94 -13.07 22.65
N ASP A 459 -18.73 -12.55 21.45
CA ASP A 459 -19.03 -13.22 20.18
C ASP A 459 -17.69 -13.62 19.52
N TRP A 460 -17.53 -14.90 19.24
CA TRP A 460 -16.33 -15.48 18.66
C TRP A 460 -16.58 -15.80 17.19
N THR A 461 -15.83 -15.17 16.30
CA THR A 461 -15.99 -15.28 14.85
C THR A 461 -14.75 -15.90 14.23
N ASP A 462 -14.96 -16.86 13.33
CA ASP A 462 -13.91 -17.44 12.49
C ASP A 462 -13.43 -16.38 11.49
N VAL A 463 -12.13 -16.07 11.49
CA VAL A 463 -11.59 -15.01 10.63
C VAL A 463 -11.42 -15.42 9.17
N GLU A 464 -11.47 -16.71 8.88
CA GLU A 464 -11.39 -17.27 7.53
C GLU A 464 -12.76 -17.30 6.87
N THR A 465 -13.81 -17.67 7.60
CA THR A 465 -15.17 -17.81 7.03
C THR A 465 -16.10 -16.65 7.37
N GLY A 466 -15.81 -15.88 8.41
CA GLY A 466 -16.71 -14.85 8.96
C GLY A 466 -17.86 -15.42 9.79
N GLU A 467 -17.89 -16.74 10.01
CA GLU A 467 -18.98 -17.40 10.75
C GLU A 467 -18.83 -17.22 12.26
N LEU A 468 -19.97 -16.98 12.93
CA LEU A 468 -20.03 -16.99 14.39
C LEU A 468 -19.84 -18.42 14.90
N VAL A 469 -18.74 -18.67 15.60
CA VAL A 469 -18.40 -19.97 16.20
C VAL A 469 -19.17 -20.17 17.50
N LYS A 470 -19.19 -19.16 18.38
CA LYS A 470 -19.98 -19.19 19.61
C LYS A 470 -20.25 -17.78 20.16
N SER A 471 -21.30 -17.68 20.99
CA SER A 471 -21.57 -16.52 21.83
C SER A 471 -21.68 -16.96 23.29
N GLU A 472 -21.09 -16.20 24.20
CA GLU A 472 -21.18 -16.47 25.63
C GLU A 472 -21.38 -15.17 26.43
N THR A 473 -22.05 -15.28 27.57
CA THR A 473 -22.16 -14.18 28.54
C THR A 473 -21.37 -14.50 29.79
N PHE A 474 -20.75 -13.49 30.37
CA PHE A 474 -19.98 -13.66 31.59
C PHE A 474 -20.00 -12.39 32.44
N SER A 475 -19.74 -12.56 33.74
CA SER A 475 -19.52 -11.43 34.64
C SER A 475 -18.07 -11.40 35.10
N VAL A 476 -17.55 -10.17 35.24
CA VAL A 476 -16.23 -9.87 35.79
C VAL A 476 -16.46 -9.33 37.19
N ALA A 477 -16.12 -10.13 38.20
CA ALA A 477 -16.23 -9.76 39.62
C ALA A 477 -14.87 -9.47 40.26
N GLY A 478 -13.80 -10.13 39.78
CA GLY A 478 -12.41 -9.91 40.18
C GLY A 478 -11.62 -9.15 39.13
N ARG A 479 -10.29 -9.14 39.29
CA ARG A 479 -9.38 -8.40 38.39
C ARG A 479 -9.26 -9.03 37.00
N GLN A 480 -9.35 -10.35 36.91
CA GLN A 480 -9.13 -11.09 35.67
C GLN A 480 -10.30 -12.03 35.36
N LYS A 481 -10.55 -12.23 34.07
CA LYS A 481 -11.51 -13.19 33.54
C LYS A 481 -10.81 -14.12 32.56
N LYS A 482 -11.02 -15.42 32.76
CA LYS A 482 -10.58 -16.47 31.83
C LYS A 482 -11.70 -16.81 30.86
N LEU A 483 -11.38 -16.85 29.57
CA LEU A 483 -12.26 -17.33 28.51
C LEU A 483 -11.57 -18.45 27.73
N GLN A 484 -12.27 -19.56 27.54
CA GLN A 484 -11.73 -20.73 26.85
C GLN A 484 -11.91 -20.60 25.34
N ASN A 485 -10.84 -20.77 24.55
CA ASN A 485 -10.96 -21.04 23.13
C ASN A 485 -11.03 -22.56 22.92
N ASP A 486 -12.12 -23.03 22.33
CA ASP A 486 -12.42 -24.45 22.14
C ASP A 486 -12.02 -25.00 20.77
N VAL A 487 -11.59 -24.13 19.85
CA VAL A 487 -11.25 -24.50 18.47
C VAL A 487 -9.78 -24.18 18.15
N MET A 488 -9.22 -24.96 17.23
CA MET A 488 -7.81 -24.87 16.82
C MET A 488 -7.64 -24.02 15.54
N ARG A 489 -8.29 -22.86 15.49
CA ARG A 489 -8.23 -21.92 14.35
C ARG A 489 -8.18 -20.48 14.83
N ASP A 490 -7.74 -19.59 13.96
CA ASP A 490 -7.69 -18.16 14.23
C ASP A 490 -9.10 -17.57 14.36
N LEU A 491 -9.31 -16.74 15.39
CA LEU A 491 -10.61 -16.16 15.73
C LEU A 491 -10.47 -14.67 16.03
N VAL A 492 -11.55 -13.93 15.81
CA VAL A 492 -11.75 -12.58 16.33
C VAL A 492 -12.91 -12.57 17.31
N ILE A 493 -12.73 -11.89 18.44
CA ILE A 493 -13.64 -11.94 19.58
C ILE A 493 -14.11 -10.53 19.86
N LYS A 494 -15.40 -10.27 19.66
CA LYS A 494 -16.03 -8.99 20.03
C LYS A 494 -16.65 -9.12 21.40
N ILE A 495 -16.13 -8.36 22.36
CA ILE A 495 -16.62 -8.32 23.73
C ILE A 495 -17.36 -7.01 23.95
N ILE A 496 -18.61 -7.08 24.41
CA ILE A 496 -19.49 -5.94 24.63
C ILE A 496 -19.97 -5.94 26.07
N ARG A 497 -19.70 -4.86 26.80
CA ARG A 497 -20.27 -4.61 28.13
C ARG A 497 -21.78 -4.39 27.99
N GLN A 498 -22.56 -5.16 28.75
CA GLN A 498 -24.02 -5.11 28.78
C GLN A 498 -24.53 -4.00 29.69
#